data_AF-A0A656JNJ3-F1
#
_entry.id   AF-A0A656JNJ3-F1
#
_cell.length_a   1.000
_cell.length_b   1.000
_cell.length_c   1.000
_cell.angle_alpha   90.00
_cell.angle_beta   90.00
_cell.angle_gamma   90.00
#
_symmetry.space_group_name_H-M   'P 1'
#
loop_
_entity.id
_entity.type
_entity.pdbx_description
1 polymer ?
#
loop_
_entity_poly.entity_id
_entity_poly.type
_entity_poly.pdbx_seq_one_letter_code
_entity_poly.pdbx_strand_id
1 'polypeptide(L)'
;MSAVRERGLWKRAVVWLVLLAPFFFASYGFATWYTAQRTDVGSLVFDWEAHMPFWAWTIVPYWSIDLLYGFSLLACLTRRQLDTHALRLFSAQLIAVTCFLLWPLRFTFERPELDGIFGWLFAALAG
;
A
#
# COMPACT_ATOMS: atom_id res chain seq x y z
N MET A 1 10.82 12.77 30.37
CA MET A 1 9.37 12.65 30.66
C MET A 1 8.89 11.35 30.04
N SER A 2 8.46 10.37 30.83
CA SER A 2 7.93 9.11 30.29
C SER A 2 6.54 9.38 29.71
N ALA A 3 6.35 9.19 28.40
CA ALA A 3 5.08 9.47 27.76
C ALA A 3 4.09 8.33 28.08
N VAL A 4 3.15 8.59 28.98
CA VAL A 4 2.15 7.59 29.38
C VAL A 4 1.05 7.54 28.33
N ARG A 5 0.81 6.35 27.77
CA ARG A 5 -0.25 6.11 26.80
C ARG A 5 -1.65 6.24 27.43
N GLU A 6 -2.58 6.90 26.73
CA GLU A 6 -3.96 7.03 27.19
C GLU A 6 -4.67 5.67 27.37
N ARG A 7 -5.48 5.54 28.43
CA ARG A 7 -6.27 4.32 28.71
C ARG A 7 -7.27 4.03 27.58
N GLY A 8 -7.32 2.78 27.16
CA GLY A 8 -8.24 2.29 26.12
C GLY A 8 -7.84 2.60 24.67
N LEU A 9 -6.69 3.24 24.45
CA LEU A 9 -6.25 3.66 23.11
C LEU A 9 -5.97 2.47 22.18
N TRP A 10 -5.46 1.35 22.70
CA TRP A 10 -5.22 0.14 21.92
C TRP A 10 -6.49 -0.39 21.24
N LYS A 11 -7.63 -0.40 21.96
CA LYS A 11 -8.92 -0.83 21.39
C LYS A 11 -9.33 0.06 20.22
N ARG A 12 -9.15 1.38 20.37
CA ARG A 12 -9.44 2.35 19.31
C ARG A 12 -8.50 2.17 18.11
N ALA A 13 -7.22 1.91 18.34
CA ALA A 13 -6.27 1.63 17.26
C ALA A 13 -6.64 0.37 16.49
N VAL A 14 -7.06 -0.70 17.18
CA VAL A 14 -7.57 -1.92 16.54
C VAL A 14 -8.84 -1.65 15.73
N VAL A 15 -9.77 -0.84 16.25
CA VAL A 15 -10.97 -0.43 15.46
C VAL A 15 -10.57 0.30 14.19
N TRP A 16 -9.65 1.27 14.28
CA TRP A 16 -9.13 1.95 13.09
C TRP A 16 -8.46 0.99 12.11
N LEU A 17 -7.69 0.01 12.59
CA LEU A 17 -7.07 -1.01 11.75
C LEU A 17 -8.11 -1.87 11.02
N VAL A 18 -9.12 -2.34 11.74
CA VAL A 18 -10.21 -3.18 11.18
C VAL A 18 -11.05 -2.40 10.16
N LEU A 19 -11.11 -1.07 10.26
CA LEU A 19 -11.78 -0.25 9.26
C LEU A 19 -10.87 0.05 8.06
N LEU A 20 -9.64 0.50 8.33
CA LEU A 20 -8.75 0.99 7.28
C LEU A 20 -8.12 -0.12 6.46
N ALA A 21 -7.79 -1.27 7.05
CA ALA A 21 -7.14 -2.36 6.31
C ALA A 21 -8.08 -2.96 5.24
N PRO A 22 -9.33 -3.36 5.55
CA PRO A 22 -10.25 -3.82 4.51
C PRO A 22 -10.56 -2.74 3.48
N PHE A 23 -10.69 -1.47 3.90
CA PHE A 23 -10.88 -0.36 2.97
C PHE A 23 -9.70 -0.21 2.00
N PHE A 24 -8.47 -0.31 2.51
CA PHE A 24 -7.25 -0.27 1.71
C PHE A 24 -7.23 -1.40 0.68
N PHE A 25 -7.37 -2.66 1.10
CA PHE A 25 -7.32 -3.81 0.20
C PHE A 25 -8.47 -3.79 -0.82
N ALA A 26 -9.68 -3.40 -0.41
CA ALA A 26 -10.83 -3.31 -1.31
C ALA A 26 -10.64 -2.21 -2.36
N SER A 27 -10.22 -1.01 -1.94
CA SER A 27 -10.00 0.10 -2.88
C SER A 27 -8.81 -0.14 -3.81
N TYR A 28 -7.73 -0.73 -3.30
CA TYR A 28 -6.58 -1.17 -4.09
C TYR A 28 -6.99 -2.22 -5.13
N GLY A 29 -7.62 -3.32 -4.69
CA GLY A 29 -8.06 -4.40 -5.58
C GLY A 29 -9.06 -3.91 -6.62
N PHE A 30 -10.02 -3.08 -6.23
CA PHE A 30 -10.96 -2.44 -7.16
C PHE A 30 -10.24 -1.61 -8.21
N ALA A 31 -9.31 -0.73 -7.80
CA ALA A 31 -8.62 0.15 -8.72
C ALA A 31 -7.77 -0.65 -9.70
N THR A 32 -7.00 -1.63 -9.21
CA THR A 32 -6.22 -2.55 -10.05
C THR A 32 -7.11 -3.29 -11.06
N TRP A 33 -8.19 -3.93 -10.59
CA TRP A 33 -9.14 -4.65 -11.44
C TRP A 33 -9.80 -3.76 -12.49
N TYR A 34 -10.21 -2.54 -12.10
CA TYR A 34 -10.84 -1.59 -13.01
C TYR A 34 -9.86 -1.11 -14.08
N THR A 35 -8.65 -0.71 -13.70
CA THR A 35 -7.65 -0.23 -14.65
C THR A 35 -7.12 -1.33 -15.57
N ALA A 36 -7.11 -2.59 -15.12
CA ALA A 36 -6.71 -3.73 -15.96
C ALA A 36 -7.65 -3.97 -17.15
N GLN A 37 -8.90 -3.49 -17.08
CA GLN A 37 -9.87 -3.59 -18.17
C GLN A 37 -9.76 -2.44 -19.19
N ARG A 38 -8.96 -1.41 -18.90
CA ARG A 38 -8.82 -0.25 -19.77
C ARG A 38 -7.85 -0.53 -20.91
N THR A 39 -8.26 -0.18 -22.14
CA THR A 39 -7.42 -0.30 -23.33
C THR A 39 -6.61 0.96 -23.63
N ASP A 40 -6.98 2.09 -23.03
CA ASP A 40 -6.41 3.42 -23.22
C ASP A 40 -5.31 3.74 -22.19
N VAL A 41 -4.44 2.77 -21.91
CA VAL A 41 -3.37 2.90 -20.90
C VAL A 41 -2.00 3.11 -21.54
N GLY A 42 -1.32 4.17 -21.10
CA GLY A 42 0.03 4.52 -21.57
C GLY A 42 1.14 3.84 -20.79
N SER A 43 2.37 4.09 -21.21
CA SER A 43 3.58 3.71 -20.47
C SER A 43 4.52 4.91 -20.43
N LEU A 44 5.16 5.12 -19.28
CA LEU A 44 6.21 6.13 -19.09
C LEU A 44 7.47 5.40 -18.65
N VAL A 45 8.51 5.44 -19.49
CA VAL A 45 9.80 4.78 -19.25
C VAL A 45 10.91 5.71 -19.71
N PHE A 46 12.00 5.75 -18.95
CA PHE A 46 13.22 6.48 -19.32
C PHE A 46 14.30 5.51 -19.84
N ASP A 47 15.16 5.98 -20.75
CA ASP A 47 16.17 5.14 -21.44
C ASP A 47 17.14 4.41 -20.49
N TRP A 48 17.40 4.97 -19.31
CA TRP A 48 18.30 4.37 -18.32
C TRP A 48 17.67 3.17 -17.60
N GLU A 49 16.33 3.07 -17.54
CA GLU A 49 15.62 1.97 -16.86
C GLU A 49 15.88 0.61 -17.50
N ALA A 50 16.15 0.57 -18.81
CA ALA A 50 16.51 -0.65 -19.54
C ALA A 50 17.80 -1.32 -19.03
N HIS A 51 18.64 -0.58 -18.31
CA HIS A 51 19.89 -1.08 -17.75
C HIS A 51 19.77 -1.50 -16.28
N MET A 52 18.59 -1.31 -15.66
CA MET A 52 18.37 -1.73 -14.29
C MET A 52 17.95 -3.20 -14.23
N PRO A 53 18.67 -4.05 -13.48
CA PRO A 53 18.20 -5.41 -13.24
C PRO A 53 16.95 -5.38 -12.34
N PHE A 54 16.16 -6.45 -12.38
CA PHE A 54 15.02 -6.64 -11.48
C PHE A 54 15.48 -7.26 -10.14
N TRP A 55 15.11 -6.64 -9.01
CA TRP A 55 15.59 -7.04 -7.68
C TRP A 55 14.45 -7.70 -6.89
N ALA A 56 14.16 -8.97 -7.16
CA ALA A 56 12.99 -9.65 -6.59
C ALA A 56 12.90 -9.55 -5.05
N TRP A 57 14.04 -9.57 -4.34
CA TRP A 57 14.08 -9.53 -2.88
C TRP A 57 13.55 -8.22 -2.29
N THR A 58 13.47 -7.11 -3.05
CA THR A 58 12.92 -5.84 -2.57
C THR A 58 11.42 -5.91 -2.29
N ILE A 59 10.75 -6.99 -2.68
CA ILE A 59 9.37 -7.27 -2.28
C ILE A 59 9.23 -7.45 -0.77
N VAL A 60 10.26 -7.94 -0.09
CA VAL A 60 10.24 -8.16 1.37
C VAL A 60 10.17 -6.83 2.13
N PRO A 61 11.07 -5.86 1.91
CA PRO A 61 10.94 -4.55 2.56
C PRO A 61 9.68 -3.81 2.10
N TYR A 62 9.18 -4.03 0.88
CA TYR A 62 7.89 -3.48 0.45
C TYR A 62 6.72 -4.00 1.31
N TRP A 63 6.58 -5.31 1.48
CA TRP A 63 5.53 -5.90 2.34
C TRP A 63 5.67 -5.50 3.82
N SER A 64 6.88 -5.18 4.27
CA SER A 64 7.08 -4.67 5.64
C SER A 64 6.33 -3.35 5.90
N ILE A 65 5.98 -2.60 4.84
CA ILE A 65 5.20 -1.37 4.95
C ILE A 65 3.81 -1.64 5.52
N ASP A 66 3.19 -2.79 5.23
CA ASP A 66 1.88 -3.15 5.80
C ASP A 66 1.97 -3.37 7.31
N LEU A 67 3.06 -4.00 7.76
CA LEU A 67 3.33 -4.16 9.19
C LEU A 67 3.61 -2.82 9.86
N LEU A 68 4.38 -1.94 9.23
CA LEU A 68 4.66 -0.59 9.71
C LEU A 68 3.39 0.27 9.74
N TYR A 69 2.51 0.13 8.75
CA TYR A 69 1.19 0.77 8.71
C TYR A 69 0.39 0.37 9.95
N GLY A 70 0.28 -0.93 10.21
CA GLY A 70 -0.39 -1.48 11.38
C GLY A 70 0.20 -0.95 12.69
N PHE A 71 1.52 -1.06 12.81
CA PHE A 71 2.27 -0.63 13.99
C PHE A 71 2.18 0.89 14.22
N SER A 72 2.13 1.71 13.18
CA SER A 72 2.08 3.17 13.31
C SER A 72 0.84 3.67 14.05
N LEU A 73 -0.32 3.02 13.85
CA LEU A 73 -1.54 3.29 14.60
C LEU A 73 -1.40 2.83 16.06
N LEU A 74 -0.74 1.68 16.28
CA LEU A 74 -0.48 1.17 17.62
C LEU A 74 0.57 1.98 18.37
N ALA A 75 1.48 2.69 17.69
CA ALA A 75 2.52 3.52 18.30
C ALA A 75 2.00 4.87 18.82
N CYS A 76 0.81 5.31 18.40
CA CYS A 76 0.20 6.56 18.85
C CYS A 76 -0.04 6.58 20.37
N LEU A 77 0.21 7.72 21.02
CA LEU A 77 0.16 7.85 22.49
C LEU A 77 -1.13 8.50 23.00
N THR A 78 -1.81 9.28 22.15
CA THR A 78 -3.07 9.99 22.48
C THR A 78 -4.16 9.70 21.46
N ARG A 79 -5.44 9.82 21.84
CA ARG A 79 -6.58 9.67 20.92
C ARG A 79 -6.51 10.64 19.75
N ARG A 80 -6.15 11.90 20.00
CA ARG A 80 -6.04 12.92 18.94
C ARG A 80 -4.97 12.57 17.92
N GLN A 81 -3.79 12.11 18.36
CA GLN A 81 -2.73 11.66 17.46
C GLN A 81 -3.22 10.47 16.61
N LEU A 82 -3.84 9.48 17.25
CA LEU A 82 -4.37 8.31 16.57
C LEU A 82 -5.40 8.67 15.49
N ASP A 83 -6.39 9.49 15.84
CA ASP A 83 -7.45 9.89 14.90
C ASP A 83 -6.92 10.73 13.75
N THR A 84 -6.01 11.67 14.05
CA THR A 84 -5.37 12.48 13.01
C THR A 84 -4.53 11.62 12.07
N HIS A 85 -3.79 10.64 12.61
CA HIS A 85 -3.00 9.71 11.82
C HIS A 85 -3.88 8.82 10.95
N ALA A 86 -4.93 8.25 11.51
CA ALA A 86 -5.92 7.45 10.76
C ALA A 86 -6.55 8.25 9.61
N LEU A 87 -6.97 9.50 9.86
CA LEU A 87 -7.53 10.37 8.82
C LEU A 87 -6.50 10.75 7.74
N ARG A 88 -5.23 10.92 8.10
CA ARG A 88 -4.14 11.14 7.12
C ARG A 88 -3.94 9.93 6.22
N LEU A 89 -3.91 8.72 6.80
CA LEU A 89 -3.80 7.48 6.04
C LEU A 89 -4.99 7.30 5.10
N PHE A 90 -6.21 7.55 5.60
CA PHE A 90 -7.42 7.50 4.79
C PHE A 90 -7.40 8.52 3.64
N SER A 91 -6.99 9.76 3.91
CA SER A 91 -6.91 10.82 2.89
C SER A 91 -5.85 10.49 1.85
N ALA A 92 -4.69 9.99 2.28
CA ALA A 92 -3.63 9.54 1.38
C ALA A 92 -4.11 8.41 0.47
N GLN A 93 -4.89 7.46 1.00
CA GLN A 93 -5.48 6.37 0.22
C GLN A 93 -6.43 6.90 -0.85
N LEU A 94 -7.35 7.81 -0.49
CA LEU A 94 -8.28 8.39 -1.46
C LEU A 94 -7.54 9.14 -2.58
N ILE A 95 -6.52 9.92 -2.23
CA ILE A 95 -5.71 10.64 -3.21
C ILE A 95 -4.98 9.65 -4.11
N ALA A 96 -4.30 8.65 -3.54
CA ALA A 96 -3.54 7.66 -4.29
C ALA A 96 -4.42 6.86 -5.26
N VAL A 97 -5.56 6.35 -4.79
CA VAL A 97 -6.52 5.60 -5.62
C VAL A 97 -7.10 6.49 -6.72
N THR A 98 -7.46 7.73 -6.41
CA THR A 98 -7.98 8.67 -7.42
C THR A 98 -6.94 8.94 -8.50
N CYS A 99 -5.70 9.25 -8.11
CA CYS A 99 -4.62 9.47 -9.06
C CYS A 99 -4.35 8.23 -9.92
N PHE A 100 -4.36 7.04 -9.33
CA PHE A 100 -4.15 5.79 -10.07
C PHE A 100 -5.27 5.50 -11.07
N LEU A 101 -6.52 5.80 -10.72
CA LEU A 101 -7.66 5.67 -11.63
C LEU A 101 -7.61 6.68 -12.80
N LEU A 102 -7.12 7.90 -12.54
CA LEU A 102 -6.99 8.95 -13.55
C LEU A 102 -5.83 8.71 -14.52
N TRP A 103 -4.70 8.25 -13.99
CA TRP A 103 -3.47 7.99 -14.75
C TRP A 103 -2.97 6.55 -14.59
N PRO A 104 -3.71 5.55 -15.08
CA PRO A 104 -3.24 4.18 -15.10
C PRO A 104 -2.09 4.04 -16.10
N LEU A 105 -0.97 3.50 -15.64
CA LEU A 105 0.18 3.18 -16.46
C LEU A 105 0.41 1.67 -16.45
N ARG A 106 0.93 1.14 -17.57
CA ARG A 106 1.37 -0.24 -17.69
C ARG A 106 2.88 -0.34 -17.87
N PHE A 107 3.44 -1.47 -17.44
CA PHE A 107 4.83 -1.80 -17.72
C PHE A 107 5.07 -1.96 -19.21
N THR A 108 6.25 -1.54 -19.67
CA THR A 108 6.76 -1.79 -21.03
C THR A 108 7.48 -3.11 -21.15
N PHE A 109 7.91 -3.69 -20.04
CA PHE A 109 8.69 -4.91 -19.97
C PHE A 109 7.82 -6.07 -19.51
N GLU A 110 8.04 -7.25 -20.09
CA GLU A 110 7.49 -8.49 -19.53
C GLU A 110 8.12 -8.75 -18.18
N ARG A 111 7.28 -8.97 -17.16
CA ARG A 111 7.74 -9.27 -15.82
C ARG A 111 8.48 -10.61 -15.86
N PRO A 112 9.73 -10.71 -15.34
CA PRO A 112 10.43 -11.98 -15.28
C PRO A 112 9.57 -13.03 -14.56
N GLU A 113 9.66 -14.29 -14.99
CA GLU A 113 9.09 -15.39 -14.22
C GLU A 113 9.82 -15.46 -12.86
N LEU A 114 9.05 -15.43 -11.78
CA LEU A 114 9.58 -15.45 -10.42
C LEU A 114 9.08 -16.69 -9.71
N ASP A 115 10.02 -17.55 -9.32
CA ASP A 115 9.75 -18.74 -8.53
C ASP A 115 9.91 -18.48 -7.03
N GLY A 116 9.31 -19.36 -6.23
CA GLY A 116 9.47 -19.38 -4.77
C GLY A 116 8.72 -18.25 -4.04
N ILE A 117 9.23 -17.86 -2.87
CA ILE A 117 8.50 -16.96 -1.94
C ILE A 117 8.32 -15.56 -2.51
N PHE A 118 9.28 -15.05 -3.30
CA PHE A 118 9.18 -13.73 -3.90
C PHE A 118 8.12 -13.69 -4.99
N GLY A 119 8.05 -14.71 -5.84
CA GLY A 119 6.98 -14.86 -6.83
C GLY A 119 5.60 -14.86 -6.19
N TRP A 120 5.43 -15.64 -5.11
CA TRP A 120 4.18 -15.65 -4.34
C TRP A 120 3.82 -14.28 -3.76
N LEU A 121 4.78 -13.56 -3.15
CA LEU A 121 4.55 -12.22 -2.59
C LEU A 121 4.17 -11.20 -3.67
N PHE A 122 4.73 -11.31 -4.88
CA PHE A 122 4.35 -10.47 -6.00
C PHE A 122 2.97 -10.82 -6.58
N ALA A 123 2.62 -12.11 -6.61
CA ALA A 123 1.30 -12.57 -7.04
C ALA A 123 0.20 -12.11 -6.09
N ALA A 124 0.46 -12.14 -4.77
CA ALA A 124 -0.47 -11.66 -3.75
C ALA A 124 -0.81 -10.16 -3.87
N LEU A 125 0.03 -9.36 -4.54
CA LEU A 125 -0.25 -7.96 -4.85
C LEU A 125 -1.03 -7.78 -6.16
N ALA A 126 -0.94 -8.72 -7.09
CA ALA A 126 -1.48 -8.52 -8.44
C ALA A 126 -3.02 -8.56 -8.50
N GLY A 127 -3.68 -9.10 -7.47
CA GLY A 127 -5.13 -9.29 -7.42
C GLY A 127 -5.55 -10.61 -8.06
#